data_AF-A0A1A6A556-F1
#
_entry.id   AF-A0A1A6A556-F1
#
_cell.length_a   1.000
_cell.length_b   1.000
_cell.length_c   1.000
_cell.angle_alpha   90.00
_cell.angle_beta   90.00
_cell.angle_gamma   90.00
#
_symmetry.space_group_name_H-M   'P 1'
#
loop_
_entity.id
_entity.type
_entity.pdbx_description
1 polymer ?
#
loop_
_entity_poly.entity_id
_entity_poly.type
_entity_poly.pdbx_seq_one_letter_code
_entity_poly.pdbx_strand_id
1 'polypeptide(L)'
;MSRPTLSQVLRPIARSYATKSTSSSGPGNPTLHVPTDSRSEVLKQVLYPTDSYSPTSSSPTGTYHHDHLNRLQHVVPSAEVHETIERAWQLYQRNLRTQRQRALRAKFDSMVAACDELERITNPANGGVESAEGKGGLYHRRVYEIATSETKQAERKGDERHPKGKKSVEQRWKETRIEGLVPREAWVPVESRGKGWDYTWRRPGH
;
A
#
# COMPACT_ATOMS: atom_id res chain seq x y z
N MET A 1 30.87 21.19 21.62
CA MET A 1 30.37 19.99 20.91
C MET A 1 29.58 20.47 19.70
N SER A 2 30.20 20.49 18.52
CA SER A 2 29.63 21.07 17.30
C SER A 2 29.01 19.98 16.43
N ARG A 3 27.73 20.12 16.06
CA ARG A 3 27.02 19.20 15.16
C ARG A 3 27.48 19.45 13.72
N PRO A 4 27.82 18.42 12.93
CA PRO A 4 27.96 18.60 11.49
C PRO A 4 26.56 18.80 10.88
N THR A 5 26.28 20.02 10.43
CA THR A 5 25.12 20.33 9.60
C THR A 5 25.31 19.66 8.25
N LEU A 6 24.44 18.71 7.88
CA LEU A 6 24.31 18.24 6.51
C LEU A 6 23.69 19.35 5.66
N SER A 7 24.48 20.36 5.30
CA SER A 7 24.13 21.29 4.22
C SER A 7 24.52 20.64 2.89
N GLN A 8 23.80 19.59 2.50
CA GLN A 8 23.75 19.24 1.08
C GLN A 8 22.92 20.32 0.40
N VAL A 9 23.59 21.40 0.00
CA VAL A 9 23.08 22.33 -0.99
C VAL A 9 22.92 21.51 -2.26
N LEU A 10 21.71 20.99 -2.49
CA LEU A 10 21.26 20.59 -3.81
C LEU A 10 21.41 21.83 -4.68
N ARG A 11 22.53 21.93 -5.40
CA ARG A 11 22.69 22.96 -6.43
C ARG A 11 21.52 22.74 -7.38
N PRO A 12 20.67 23.75 -7.62
CA PRO A 12 19.61 23.60 -8.60
C PRO A 12 20.28 23.29 -9.94
N ILE A 13 20.05 22.08 -10.45
CA ILE A 13 20.41 21.72 -11.82
C ILE A 13 19.56 22.65 -12.68
N ALA A 14 20.20 23.68 -13.24
CA ALA A 14 19.56 24.57 -14.18
C ALA A 14 18.92 23.70 -15.27
N ARG A 15 17.59 23.81 -15.43
CA ARG A 15 16.89 23.17 -16.54
C ARG A 15 17.32 23.87 -17.83
N SER A 16 18.34 23.35 -18.47
CA SER A 16 18.73 23.73 -19.83
C SER A 16 17.69 23.15 -20.78
N TYR A 17 16.65 23.92 -21.10
CA TYR A 17 15.76 23.57 -22.20
C TYR A 17 16.54 23.72 -23.51
N ALA A 18 16.60 22.63 -24.28
CA ALA A 18 16.92 22.54 -25.71
C ALA A 18 17.77 23.69 -26.30
N THR A 19 19.07 23.69 -26.05
CA THR A 19 20.02 24.44 -26.89
C THR A 19 20.42 23.59 -28.07
N LYS A 20 20.17 24.11 -29.28
CA LYS A 20 20.61 23.52 -30.56
C LYS A 20 22.10 23.18 -30.49
N SER A 21 22.45 21.92 -30.69
CA SER A 21 23.84 21.45 -30.68
C SER A 21 24.65 22.24 -31.72
N THR A 22 25.51 23.13 -31.26
CA THR A 22 26.47 23.80 -32.14
C THR A 22 27.55 22.77 -32.46
N SER A 23 27.58 22.39 -33.73
CA SER A 23 28.53 21.47 -34.34
C SER A 23 29.97 21.93 -34.08
N SER A 24 30.69 21.25 -33.18
CA SER A 24 32.14 21.37 -33.08
C SER A 24 32.79 20.60 -34.24
N SER A 25 33.49 21.35 -35.08
CA SER A 25 34.31 20.88 -36.19
C SER A 25 35.36 19.87 -35.76
N GLY A 26 35.16 18.60 -36.13
CA GLY A 26 36.16 17.53 -36.07
C GLY A 26 35.74 16.39 -37.01
N PRO A 27 36.68 15.69 -37.68
CA PRO A 27 36.34 14.70 -38.70
C PRO A 27 35.97 13.37 -38.03
N GLY A 28 34.73 13.30 -37.54
CA GLY A 28 34.15 12.11 -36.92
C GLY A 28 32.88 11.67 -37.67
N ASN A 29 32.75 10.36 -37.84
CA ASN A 29 31.69 9.70 -38.61
C ASN A 29 30.26 10.12 -38.14
N PRO A 30 29.42 10.75 -38.98
CA PRO A 30 28.15 11.36 -38.58
C PRO A 30 27.02 10.37 -38.24
N THR A 31 27.23 9.07 -38.43
CA THR A 31 26.22 8.01 -38.23
C THR A 31 26.19 7.42 -36.81
N LEU A 32 27.13 7.80 -35.94
CA LEU A 32 27.21 7.33 -34.55
C LEU A 32 26.84 8.39 -33.51
N HIS A 33 26.42 9.58 -33.94
CA HIS A 33 26.04 10.66 -33.03
C HIS A 33 24.59 10.47 -32.55
N VAL A 34 24.36 9.46 -31.71
CA VAL A 34 23.15 9.42 -30.87
C VAL A 34 23.27 10.59 -29.90
N PRO A 35 22.47 11.67 -30.00
CA PRO A 35 22.49 12.71 -29.00
C PRO A 35 22.12 12.03 -27.69
N THR A 36 23.05 11.96 -26.75
CA THR A 36 22.75 11.51 -25.41
C THR A 36 21.67 12.44 -24.88
N ASP A 37 20.46 11.90 -24.72
CA ASP A 37 19.35 12.67 -24.18
C ASP A 37 19.80 13.20 -22.82
N SER A 38 19.81 14.52 -22.64
CA SER A 38 20.17 15.18 -21.38
C SER A 38 19.47 14.56 -20.17
N ARG A 39 18.24 14.04 -20.36
CA ARG A 39 17.50 13.31 -19.33
C ARG A 39 18.12 11.94 -19.03
N SER A 40 18.57 11.23 -20.06
CA SER A 40 19.28 9.95 -19.91
C SER A 40 20.62 10.12 -19.20
N GLU A 41 21.34 11.23 -19.43
CA GLU A 41 22.58 11.56 -18.70
C GLU A 41 22.31 11.91 -17.24
N VAL A 42 21.28 12.71 -16.95
CA VAL A 42 20.85 13.00 -15.57
C VAL A 42 20.44 11.72 -14.85
N LEU A 43 19.68 10.83 -15.50
CA LEU A 43 19.33 9.52 -14.93
C LEU A 43 20.57 8.66 -14.67
N LYS A 44 21.53 8.63 -15.60
CA LYS A 44 22.80 7.93 -15.41
C LYS A 44 23.60 8.53 -14.26
N GLN A 45 23.64 9.85 -14.11
CA GLN A 45 24.35 10.52 -13.03
C GLN A 45 23.68 10.34 -11.65
N VAL A 46 22.35 10.17 -11.61
CA VAL A 46 21.61 9.84 -10.38
C VAL A 46 21.80 8.38 -9.99
N LEU A 47 21.73 7.45 -10.95
CA LEU A 47 21.89 6.02 -10.70
C LEU A 47 23.35 5.62 -10.46
N TYR A 48 24.28 6.29 -11.14
CA TYR A 48 25.72 6.11 -11.05
C TYR A 48 26.38 7.48 -10.88
N PRO A 49 26.37 8.04 -9.66
CA PRO A 49 27.09 9.28 -9.37
C PRO A 49 28.51 9.21 -9.92
N THR A 50 28.98 10.27 -10.57
CA THR A 50 30.37 10.34 -11.08
C THR A 50 31.40 10.10 -9.97
N ASP A 51 31.01 10.42 -8.75
CA ASP A 51 31.79 10.23 -7.54
C ASP A 51 31.63 8.82 -6.96
N SER A 52 31.03 7.84 -7.67
CA SER A 52 30.80 6.48 -7.12
C SER A 52 32.09 5.76 -6.68
N TYR A 53 33.25 6.18 -7.20
CA TYR A 53 34.57 5.70 -6.82
C TYR A 53 35.32 6.63 -5.84
N SER A 54 34.71 7.75 -5.45
CA SER A 54 35.32 8.70 -4.51
C SER A 54 35.20 8.20 -3.07
N PRO A 55 36.26 8.31 -2.26
CA PRO A 55 36.28 7.93 -0.83
C PRO A 55 35.21 8.63 0.02
N THR A 56 34.72 9.80 -0.42
CA THR A 56 33.72 10.61 0.30
C THR A 56 32.30 10.42 -0.21
N SER A 57 32.10 9.56 -1.20
CA SER A 57 30.81 9.38 -1.85
C SER A 57 29.79 8.67 -0.97
N SER A 58 28.52 9.00 -1.16
CA SER A 58 27.37 8.34 -0.53
C SER A 58 26.71 7.32 -1.46
N SER A 59 27.31 7.03 -2.63
CA SER A 59 26.75 6.09 -3.60
C SER A 59 26.76 4.66 -3.03
N PRO A 60 25.61 3.95 -3.04
CA PRO A 60 25.52 2.54 -2.66
C PRO A 60 26.00 1.59 -3.76
N THR A 61 26.18 2.08 -4.99
CA THR A 61 26.65 1.32 -6.15
C THR A 61 28.10 1.72 -6.45
N GLY A 62 29.06 1.01 -5.85
CA GLY A 62 30.48 1.27 -6.00
C GLY A 62 31.34 0.37 -5.10
N THR A 63 32.62 0.28 -5.42
CA THR A 63 33.65 -0.45 -4.66
C THR A 63 33.62 -0.04 -3.18
N TYR A 64 33.85 -1.03 -2.32
CA TYR A 64 33.97 -0.93 -0.87
C TYR A 64 34.57 0.43 -0.42
N HIS A 65 33.78 1.26 0.26
CA HIS A 65 34.26 2.53 0.82
C HIS A 65 35.40 2.26 1.80
N HIS A 66 36.59 2.79 1.60
CA HIS A 66 37.73 2.54 2.51
C HIS A 66 37.42 2.79 4.00
N ASP A 67 36.59 3.80 4.32
CA ASP A 67 36.18 4.17 5.69
C ASP A 67 34.88 3.52 6.19
N HIS A 68 34.28 2.57 5.48
CA HIS A 68 33.01 1.96 5.91
C HIS A 68 33.11 1.31 7.30
N LEU A 69 34.26 0.69 7.66
CA LEU A 69 34.46 0.12 8.99
C LEU A 69 34.40 1.20 10.07
N ASN A 70 35.06 2.34 9.85
CA ASN A 70 35.06 3.47 10.78
C ASN A 70 33.64 4.01 10.99
N ARG A 71 32.85 4.10 9.91
CA ARG A 71 31.43 4.51 9.99
C ARG A 71 30.58 3.47 10.71
N LEU A 72 30.78 2.18 10.43
CA LEU A 72 30.07 1.09 11.11
C LEU A 72 30.41 1.05 12.60
N GLN A 73 31.68 1.20 12.98
CA GLN A 73 32.11 1.25 14.38
C GLN A 73 31.53 2.44 15.14
N HIS A 74 31.33 3.58 14.48
CA HIS A 74 30.66 4.74 15.09
C HIS A 74 29.17 4.47 15.35
N VAL A 75 28.48 3.75 14.47
CA VAL A 75 27.04 3.46 14.60
C VAL A 75 26.78 2.24 15.47
N VAL A 76 27.67 1.25 15.41
CA VAL A 76 27.61 -0.03 16.11
C VAL A 76 28.79 -0.08 17.09
N PRO A 77 28.56 0.27 18.37
CA PRO A 77 29.63 0.33 19.36
C PRO A 77 30.30 -1.03 19.61
N SER A 78 29.54 -2.13 19.51
CA SER A 78 30.05 -3.49 19.62
C SER A 78 29.14 -4.50 18.88
N ALA A 79 29.72 -5.63 18.48
CA ALA A 79 28.99 -6.73 17.84
C ALA A 79 27.93 -7.32 18.77
N GLU A 80 28.24 -7.47 20.06
CA GLU A 80 27.32 -7.99 21.08
C GLU A 80 26.06 -7.11 21.22
N VAL A 81 26.23 -5.78 21.17
CA VAL A 81 25.11 -4.82 21.24
C VAL A 81 24.22 -4.97 20.00
N HIS A 82 24.81 -5.08 18.81
CA HIS A 82 24.07 -5.29 17.58
C HIS A 82 23.25 -6.59 17.62
N GLU A 83 23.87 -7.72 17.96
CA GLU A 83 23.19 -9.01 18.09
C GLU A 83 22.07 -8.99 19.13
N THR A 84 22.27 -8.24 20.21
CA THR A 84 21.25 -8.09 21.26
C THR A 84 20.06 -7.28 20.77
N ILE A 85 20.30 -6.17 20.06
CA ILE A 85 19.24 -5.36 19.44
C ILE A 85 18.46 -6.20 18.41
N GLU A 86 19.16 -6.95 17.56
CA GLU A 86 18.52 -7.80 16.56
C GLU A 86 17.67 -8.90 17.19
N ARG A 87 18.20 -9.63 18.18
CA ARG A 87 17.42 -10.64 18.91
C ARG A 87 16.20 -10.04 19.60
N ALA A 88 16.36 -8.90 20.26
CA ALA A 88 15.25 -8.19 20.90
C ALA A 88 14.18 -7.76 19.88
N TRP A 89 14.60 -7.25 18.72
CA TRP A 89 13.70 -6.86 17.64
C TRP A 89 12.93 -8.04 17.05
N GLN A 90 13.62 -9.16 16.77
CA GLN A 90 12.98 -10.39 16.28
C GLN A 90 11.97 -10.95 17.29
N LEU A 91 12.32 -10.93 18.58
CA LEU A 91 11.42 -11.35 19.66
C LEU A 91 10.18 -10.43 19.74
N TYR A 92 10.38 -9.12 19.64
CA TYR A 92 9.29 -8.14 19.60
C TYR A 92 8.35 -8.37 18.40
N GLN A 93 8.92 -8.57 17.20
CA GLN A 93 8.14 -8.89 16.01
C GLN A 93 7.36 -10.21 16.13
N ARG A 94 7.95 -11.24 16.75
CA ARG A 94 7.24 -12.48 17.08
C ARG A 94 6.06 -12.20 18.01
N ASN A 95 6.26 -11.44 19.08
CA ASN A 95 5.21 -11.10 20.03
C ASN A 95 4.06 -10.33 19.35
N LEU A 96 4.36 -9.35 18.49
CA LEU A 96 3.36 -8.64 17.69
C LEU A 96 2.55 -9.59 16.80
N ARG A 97 3.21 -10.54 16.12
CA ARG A 97 2.53 -11.55 15.29
C ARG A 97 1.60 -12.41 16.13
N THR A 98 2.08 -12.92 17.26
CA THR A 98 1.28 -13.75 18.19
C THR A 98 0.08 -12.98 18.74
N GLN A 99 0.26 -11.71 19.12
CA GLN A 99 -0.83 -10.86 19.60
C GLN A 99 -1.89 -10.62 18.52
N ARG A 100 -1.47 -10.28 17.29
CA ARG A 100 -2.40 -10.13 16.15
C ARG A 100 -3.15 -11.42 15.86
N GLN A 101 -2.46 -12.55 15.85
CA GLN A 101 -3.08 -13.85 15.60
C GLN A 101 -4.09 -14.23 16.69
N ARG A 102 -3.78 -13.96 17.97
CA ARG A 102 -4.71 -14.17 19.08
C ARG A 102 -5.96 -13.30 18.92
N ALA A 103 -5.79 -12.02 18.58
CA ALA A 103 -6.92 -11.11 18.35
C ALA A 103 -7.78 -11.54 17.15
N LEU A 104 -7.16 -12.01 16.06
CA LEU A 104 -7.89 -12.52 14.90
C LEU A 104 -8.65 -13.81 15.22
N ARG A 105 -8.03 -14.75 15.94
CA ARG A 105 -8.69 -15.97 16.40
C ARG A 105 -9.91 -15.64 17.28
N ALA A 106 -9.75 -14.78 18.28
CA ALA A 106 -10.87 -14.39 19.14
C ALA A 106 -12.05 -13.76 18.34
N LYS A 107 -11.76 -12.95 17.31
CA LYS A 107 -12.79 -12.40 16.42
C LYS A 107 -13.46 -13.49 15.58
N PHE A 108 -12.69 -14.44 15.08
CA PHE A 108 -13.20 -15.57 14.31
C PHE A 108 -14.08 -16.49 15.19
N ASP A 109 -13.61 -16.85 16.38
CA ASP A 109 -14.36 -17.67 17.33
C ASP A 109 -15.69 -17.00 17.71
N SER A 110 -15.67 -15.68 17.92
CA SER A 110 -16.89 -14.89 18.16
C SER A 110 -17.84 -14.89 16.94
N MET A 111 -17.31 -14.91 15.72
CA MET A 111 -18.10 -14.96 14.49
C MET A 111 -18.75 -16.34 14.31
N VAL A 112 -18.01 -17.41 14.57
CA VAL A 112 -18.53 -18.79 14.55
C VAL A 112 -19.65 -18.95 15.57
N ALA A 113 -19.43 -18.52 16.81
CA ALA A 113 -20.46 -18.58 17.85
C ALA A 113 -21.74 -17.82 17.47
N ALA A 114 -21.62 -16.67 16.83
CA ALA A 114 -22.77 -15.90 16.34
C ALA A 114 -23.50 -16.61 15.18
N CYS A 115 -22.77 -17.24 14.26
CA CYS A 115 -23.37 -18.05 13.19
C CYS A 115 -24.07 -19.30 13.73
N ASP A 116 -23.48 -19.98 14.71
CA ASP A 116 -24.07 -21.14 15.38
C ASP A 116 -25.37 -20.75 16.11
N GLU A 117 -25.36 -19.60 16.79
CA GLU A 117 -26.57 -19.04 17.41
C GLU A 117 -27.64 -18.72 16.35
N LEU A 118 -27.24 -18.09 15.24
CA LEU A 118 -28.13 -17.79 14.12
C LEU A 118 -28.75 -19.05 13.51
N GLU A 119 -27.96 -20.10 13.33
CA GLU A 119 -28.45 -21.41 12.87
C GLU A 119 -29.47 -21.99 13.85
N ARG A 120 -29.16 -21.95 15.15
CA ARG A 120 -30.06 -22.47 16.20
C ARG A 120 -31.43 -21.81 16.16
N ILE A 121 -31.50 -20.48 15.97
CA ILE A 121 -32.76 -19.72 15.95
C ILE A 121 -33.50 -19.77 14.60
N THR A 122 -32.81 -20.09 13.50
CA THR A 122 -33.38 -20.11 12.14
C THR A 122 -33.67 -21.53 11.62
N ASN A 123 -33.13 -22.57 12.26
CA ASN A 123 -33.35 -23.95 11.83
C ASN A 123 -34.83 -24.34 11.97
N PRO A 124 -35.51 -24.72 10.87
CA PRO A 124 -36.93 -25.09 10.90
C PRO A 124 -37.22 -26.35 11.74
N ALA A 125 -36.22 -27.21 11.95
CA ALA A 125 -36.33 -28.40 12.80
C ALA A 125 -36.48 -28.07 14.30
N ASN A 126 -36.01 -26.90 14.73
CA ASN A 126 -36.16 -26.42 16.12
C ASN A 126 -37.53 -25.76 16.38
N GLY A 127 -38.47 -25.96 15.45
CA GLY A 127 -39.66 -25.13 15.27
C GLY A 127 -39.27 -23.85 14.54
N GLY A 128 -39.76 -23.67 13.30
CA GLY A 128 -39.72 -22.43 12.48
C GLY A 128 -41.09 -21.94 11.97
N VAL A 129 -41.17 -20.71 11.42
CA VAL A 129 -42.34 -20.20 10.64
C VAL A 129 -42.59 -21.10 9.42
N GLU A 130 -41.53 -21.79 8.99
CA GLU A 130 -41.51 -22.78 7.90
C GLU A 130 -41.69 -24.22 8.39
N SER A 131 -41.86 -24.46 9.70
CA SER A 131 -42.15 -25.80 10.23
C SER A 131 -43.64 -26.12 10.07
N ALA A 132 -43.94 -27.38 9.73
CA ALA A 132 -45.29 -27.89 9.50
C ALA A 132 -46.22 -27.72 10.72
N GLU A 133 -45.65 -27.58 11.93
CA GLU A 133 -46.40 -27.39 13.17
C GLU A 133 -46.75 -25.92 13.47
N GLY A 134 -46.32 -24.96 12.63
CA GLY A 134 -46.71 -23.55 12.72
C GLY A 134 -46.29 -22.81 13.99
N LYS A 135 -45.41 -23.41 14.81
CA LYS A 135 -45.04 -22.94 16.15
C LYS A 135 -43.57 -22.61 16.30
N GLY A 136 -42.99 -21.86 15.36
CA GLY A 136 -41.55 -21.91 15.24
C GLY A 136 -40.82 -20.66 14.80
N GLY A 137 -39.56 -20.56 15.27
CA GLY A 137 -38.41 -19.81 14.76
C GLY A 137 -38.63 -18.31 14.64
N LEU A 138 -37.89 -17.53 15.41
CA LEU A 138 -38.07 -16.07 15.44
C LEU A 138 -37.82 -15.42 14.06
N TYR A 139 -37.04 -16.07 13.19
CA TYR A 139 -36.67 -15.57 11.85
C TYR A 139 -36.61 -16.69 10.80
N HIS A 140 -36.73 -16.32 9.52
CA HIS A 140 -36.64 -17.21 8.37
C HIS A 140 -35.19 -17.68 8.12
N ARG A 141 -35.02 -18.97 7.77
CA ARG A 141 -33.73 -19.60 7.38
C ARG A 141 -32.90 -18.80 6.39
N ARG A 142 -33.54 -18.03 5.51
CA ARG A 142 -32.90 -17.17 4.52
C ARG A 142 -31.89 -16.19 5.14
N VAL A 143 -32.08 -15.77 6.40
CA VAL A 143 -31.14 -14.86 7.10
C VAL A 143 -29.78 -15.53 7.29
N TYR A 144 -29.76 -16.79 7.73
CA TYR A 144 -28.53 -17.57 7.86
C TYR A 144 -27.86 -17.82 6.51
N GLU A 145 -28.65 -18.19 5.49
CA GLU A 145 -28.14 -18.42 4.13
C GLU A 145 -27.52 -17.15 3.52
N ILE A 146 -28.11 -15.98 3.75
CA ILE A 146 -27.54 -14.70 3.32
C ILE A 146 -26.23 -14.42 4.06
N ALA A 147 -26.20 -14.61 5.38
CA ALA A 147 -25.03 -14.33 6.22
C ALA A 147 -23.84 -15.25 5.90
N THR A 148 -24.11 -16.52 5.60
CA THR A 148 -23.10 -17.55 5.28
C THR A 148 -22.75 -17.62 3.80
N SER A 149 -23.57 -17.04 2.93
CA SER A 149 -23.27 -17.00 1.50
C SER A 149 -21.93 -16.31 1.27
N GLU A 150 -21.07 -16.94 0.47
CA GLU A 150 -19.85 -16.30 0.00
C GLU A 150 -20.21 -14.92 -0.56
N THR A 151 -19.52 -13.89 -0.10
CA THR A 151 -19.63 -12.53 -0.64
C THR A 151 -19.07 -12.51 -2.06
N LYS A 152 -19.76 -13.13 -3.01
CA LYS A 152 -19.62 -12.94 -4.47
C LYS A 152 -20.23 -11.60 -4.87
N GLN A 153 -19.95 -10.55 -4.09
CA GLN A 153 -20.50 -9.22 -4.31
C GLN A 153 -19.96 -8.59 -5.61
N ALA A 154 -18.81 -9.06 -6.11
CA ALA A 154 -18.25 -8.62 -7.39
C ALA A 154 -18.81 -9.37 -8.62
N GLU A 155 -19.54 -10.49 -8.44
CA GLU A 155 -20.03 -11.30 -9.57
C GLU A 155 -21.54 -11.16 -9.81
N ARG A 156 -22.34 -10.85 -8.77
CA ARG A 156 -23.81 -10.85 -8.89
C ARG A 156 -24.42 -9.66 -9.66
N LYS A 157 -23.63 -8.68 -10.13
CA LYS A 157 -24.14 -7.52 -10.89
C LYS A 157 -23.47 -7.28 -12.25
N GLY A 158 -22.62 -8.18 -12.72
CA GLY A 158 -22.09 -8.13 -14.08
C GLY A 158 -23.15 -8.28 -15.19
N ASP A 159 -24.38 -8.72 -14.85
CA ASP A 159 -25.47 -8.98 -15.80
C ASP A 159 -26.56 -7.89 -15.85
N GLU A 160 -26.40 -6.77 -15.12
CA GLU A 160 -27.29 -5.61 -15.30
C GLU A 160 -26.93 -4.90 -16.62
N ARG A 161 -27.56 -5.37 -17.70
CA ARG A 161 -27.64 -4.76 -19.05
C ARG A 161 -27.26 -3.27 -19.02
N HIS A 162 -26.06 -2.94 -19.49
CA HIS A 162 -25.64 -1.55 -19.65
C HIS A 162 -26.75 -0.74 -20.37
N PRO A 163 -27.39 0.23 -19.69
CA PRO A 163 -28.40 1.03 -20.36
C PRO A 163 -27.71 1.86 -21.45
N LYS A 164 -28.10 1.64 -22.70
CA LYS A 164 -27.63 2.43 -23.83
C LYS A 164 -28.12 3.87 -23.65
N GLY A 165 -27.25 4.77 -23.15
CA GLY A 165 -27.60 6.16 -22.87
C GLY A 165 -26.50 6.97 -22.17
N LYS A 166 -26.74 8.27 -21.96
CA LYS A 166 -25.84 9.14 -21.18
C LYS A 166 -25.92 8.73 -19.71
N LYS A 167 -24.84 8.15 -19.19
CA LYS A 167 -24.72 7.73 -17.78
C LYS A 167 -24.94 8.91 -16.83
N SER A 168 -25.90 8.78 -15.92
CA SER A 168 -26.15 9.72 -14.81
C SER A 168 -24.90 9.88 -13.94
N VAL A 169 -24.77 11.01 -13.23
CA VAL A 169 -23.69 11.25 -12.25
C VAL A 169 -23.63 10.11 -11.22
N GLU A 170 -24.79 9.59 -10.80
CA GLU A 170 -24.86 8.43 -9.92
C GLU A 170 -24.34 7.14 -10.55
N GLN A 171 -24.61 6.94 -11.84
CA GLN A 171 -24.20 5.75 -12.56
C GLN A 171 -22.68 5.78 -12.80
N ARG A 172 -22.13 6.95 -13.12
CA ARG A 172 -20.67 7.17 -13.18
C ARG A 172 -20.02 6.97 -11.80
N TRP A 173 -20.68 7.42 -10.73
CA TRP A 173 -20.21 7.20 -9.37
C TRP A 173 -20.18 5.72 -8.95
N LYS A 174 -21.17 4.93 -9.39
CA LYS A 174 -21.19 3.48 -9.18
C LYS A 174 -20.13 2.76 -10.02
N GLU A 175 -20.02 3.09 -11.30
CA GLU A 175 -19.10 2.43 -12.24
C GLU A 175 -17.62 2.77 -12.00
N THR A 176 -17.30 3.93 -11.42
CA THR A 176 -15.91 4.29 -11.06
C THR A 176 -15.40 3.58 -9.80
N ARG A 177 -16.30 2.98 -9.02
CA ARG A 177 -15.93 2.18 -7.84
C ARG A 177 -15.74 0.74 -8.28
N ILE A 178 -14.50 0.25 -8.13
CA ILE A 178 -14.22 -1.18 -8.28
C ILE A 178 -15.05 -1.90 -7.22
N GLU A 179 -15.90 -2.83 -7.66
CA GLU A 179 -16.67 -3.69 -6.78
C GLU A 179 -15.71 -4.57 -5.98
N GLY A 180 -15.81 -4.53 -4.65
CA GLY A 180 -14.87 -5.21 -3.76
C GLY A 180 -15.18 -4.99 -2.29
N LEU A 181 -14.47 -5.72 -1.43
CA LEU A 181 -14.74 -5.82 0.01
C LEU A 181 -14.47 -4.51 0.79
N VAL A 182 -13.60 -3.63 0.27
CA VAL A 182 -13.16 -2.41 0.97
C VAL A 182 -13.54 -1.18 0.15
N PRO A 183 -14.25 -0.20 0.72
CA PRO A 183 -14.62 1.03 0.02
C PRO A 183 -13.38 1.89 -0.25
N ARG A 184 -13.36 2.61 -1.38
CA ARG A 184 -12.27 3.53 -1.74
C ARG A 184 -12.06 4.68 -0.75
N GLU A 185 -13.12 5.04 -0.03
CA GLU A 185 -13.06 6.10 0.99
C GLU A 185 -12.38 5.63 2.30
N ALA A 186 -12.15 4.32 2.46
CA ALA A 186 -11.37 3.80 3.58
C ALA A 186 -9.88 4.08 3.32
N TRP A 187 -9.41 5.22 3.81
CA TRP A 187 -8.02 5.63 3.64
C TRP A 187 -7.07 4.84 4.52
N VAL A 188 -5.84 4.66 4.02
CA VAL A 188 -4.74 4.11 4.81
C VAL A 188 -4.31 5.15 5.85
N PRO A 189 -4.09 4.75 7.11
CA PRO A 189 -3.57 5.67 8.13
C PRO A 189 -2.27 6.34 7.68
N VAL A 190 -2.18 7.65 7.91
CA VAL A 190 -1.00 8.48 7.61
C VAL A 190 -0.38 9.02 8.90
N GLU A 191 0.91 9.35 8.87
CA GLU A 191 1.66 9.74 10.08
C GLU A 191 1.20 11.07 10.68
N SER A 192 0.79 12.03 9.86
CA SER A 192 0.30 13.33 10.30
C SER A 192 -1.20 13.45 10.12
N ARG A 193 -1.86 14.13 11.04
CA ARG A 193 -3.29 14.43 10.91
C ARG A 193 -3.49 15.39 9.74
N GLY A 194 -4.21 14.94 8.70
CA GLY A 194 -4.62 15.78 7.59
C GLY A 194 -5.81 16.68 7.95
N LYS A 195 -6.65 16.98 6.96
CA LYS A 195 -7.87 17.81 7.11
C LYS A 195 -8.92 17.23 8.08
N GLY A 196 -8.73 16.00 8.57
CA GLY A 196 -9.62 15.33 9.52
C GLY A 196 -10.78 14.61 8.83
N TRP A 197 -11.85 14.35 9.58
CA TRP A 197 -13.06 13.70 9.09
C TRP A 197 -14.00 14.70 8.40
N ASP A 198 -14.55 14.33 7.24
CA ASP A 198 -15.54 15.16 6.54
C ASP A 198 -16.96 14.86 7.04
N TYR A 199 -17.46 15.69 7.94
CA TYR A 199 -18.84 15.60 8.45
C TYR A 199 -19.91 16.01 7.44
N THR A 200 -19.51 16.66 6.34
CA THR A 200 -20.43 17.12 5.29
C THR A 200 -20.53 16.15 4.12
N TRP A 201 -19.87 14.98 4.22
CA TRP A 201 -19.86 13.99 3.16
C TRP A 201 -21.29 13.56 2.78
N ARG A 202 -21.61 13.71 1.49
CA ARG A 202 -22.86 13.23 0.88
C ARG A 202 -22.54 12.39 -0.35
N ARG A 203 -23.38 11.38 -0.60
CA ARG A 203 -23.30 10.60 -1.84
C ARG A 203 -23.56 11.53 -3.04
N PRO A 204 -22.64 11.62 -4.02
CA PRO A 204 -22.86 12.42 -5.22
C PRO A 204 -24.10 11.94 -5.99
N GLY A 205 -25.00 12.88 -6.31
CA GLY A 205 -26.27 12.61 -7.01
C GLY A 205 -27.54 12.81 -6.17
N HIS A 206 -27.39 13.09 -4.86
CA HIS A 206 -28.46 13.54 -3.96
C HIS A 206 -28.29 15.01 -3.55
#